data_AF-A0A3D4HUS5-F1
#
_entry.id   AF-A0A3D4HUS5-F1
#
_cell.length_a   1.000
_cell.length_b   1.000
_cell.length_c   1.000
_cell.angle_alpha   90.00
_cell.angle_beta   90.00
_cell.angle_gamma   90.00
#
_symmetry.space_group_name_H-M   'P 1'
#
loop_
_entity.id
_entity.type
_entity.pdbx_description
1 polymer ?
#
loop_
_entity_poly.entity_id
_entity_poly.type
_entity_poly.pdbx_seq_one_letter_code
_entity_poly.pdbx_strand_id
1 'polypeptide(L)'
;MMGLLYLFLCFTTGAAICNFAFPGLVNMAKTDYNKSTLSFCPYLLLLPAWYLVGSLALTWAVYWTAMVFARTAEPLFWANLIVMPVAGIISACHWFRKAEKRRVKAGKG
;
A
#
# COMPACT_ATOMS: atom_id res chain seq x y z
N MET A 1 -20.27 3.90 -1.48
CA MET A 1 -18.94 3.26 -1.55
C MET A 1 -18.19 3.80 -2.77
N MET A 2 -17.12 4.57 -2.57
CA MET A 2 -16.22 4.98 -3.67
C MET A 2 -15.24 3.84 -3.97
N GLY A 3 -15.70 2.77 -4.62
CA GLY A 3 -14.90 1.56 -4.84
C GLY A 3 -13.56 1.83 -5.53
N LEU A 4 -13.53 2.72 -6.51
CA LEU A 4 -12.30 3.14 -7.21
C LEU A 4 -11.27 3.79 -6.28
N LEU A 5 -11.70 4.67 -5.37
CA LEU A 5 -10.82 5.29 -4.38
C LEU A 5 -10.23 4.25 -3.44
N TYR A 6 -11.05 3.29 -2.98
CA TYR A 6 -10.59 2.21 -2.13
C TYR A 6 -9.56 1.32 -2.84
N LEU A 7 -9.78 0.97 -4.11
CA LEU A 7 -8.80 0.21 -4.90
C LEU A 7 -7.46 0.95 -4.99
N PHE A 8 -7.50 2.25 -5.29
CA PHE A 8 -6.29 3.07 -5.35
C PHE A 8 -5.54 3.09 -4.01
N LEU A 9 -6.27 3.23 -2.89
CA LEU A 9 -5.70 3.17 -1.55
C LEU A 9 -5.09 1.81 -1.23
N CYS A 10 -5.71 0.71 -1.66
CA CYS A 10 -5.15 -0.64 -1.51
C CYS A 10 -3.80 -0.75 -2.22
N PHE A 11 -3.71 -0.37 -3.49
CA PHE A 11 -2.45 -0.45 -4.23
C PHE A 11 -1.34 0.41 -3.62
N THR A 12 -1.67 1.65 -3.25
CA THR A 12 -0.67 2.60 -2.72
C THR A 12 -0.20 2.21 -1.32
N THR A 13 -1.12 1.83 -0.43
CA THR A 13 -0.80 1.37 0.92
C THR A 13 -0.04 0.05 0.89
N GLY A 14 -0.49 -0.92 0.07
CA GLY A 14 0.21 -2.19 -0.08
C GLY A 14 1.61 -2.03 -0.68
N ALA A 15 1.77 -1.17 -1.67
CA ALA A 15 3.10 -0.85 -2.21
C ALA A 15 4.01 -0.21 -1.14
N ALA A 16 3.47 0.66 -0.27
CA ALA A 16 4.24 1.25 0.83
C ALA A 16 4.68 0.18 1.83
N ILE A 17 3.77 -0.69 2.27
CA ILE A 17 4.05 -1.79 3.21
C ILE A 17 5.07 -2.76 2.62
N CYS A 18 4.88 -3.21 1.38
CA CYS A 18 5.79 -4.14 0.72
C CYS A 18 7.20 -3.55 0.56
N ASN A 19 7.32 -2.26 0.20
CA ASN A 19 8.63 -1.60 0.10
C ASN A 19 9.29 -1.37 1.46
N PHE A 20 8.50 -1.22 2.53
CA PHE A 20 9.00 -1.05 3.89
C PHE A 20 9.48 -2.39 4.48
N ALA A 21 8.67 -3.44 4.38
CA ALA A 21 8.98 -4.77 4.92
C ALA A 21 10.10 -5.47 4.13
N PHE A 22 10.14 -5.29 2.81
CA PHE A 22 11.11 -5.92 1.92
C PHE A 22 11.87 -4.86 1.10
N PRO A 23 12.92 -4.24 1.68
CA PRO A 23 13.73 -3.26 0.97
C PRO A 23 14.41 -3.95 -0.22
N GLY A 24 14.04 -3.55 -1.44
CA GLY A 24 14.56 -4.19 -2.67
C GLY A 24 13.69 -5.31 -3.23
N LEU A 25 12.42 -5.41 -2.82
CA LEU A 25 11.46 -6.38 -3.37
C LEU A 25 11.40 -6.37 -4.91
N VAL A 26 11.58 -5.21 -5.54
CA VAL A 26 11.63 -5.08 -7.01
C VAL A 26 12.86 -5.79 -7.60
N ASN A 27 13.99 -5.80 -6.90
CA ASN A 27 15.19 -6.52 -7.34
C ASN A 27 15.05 -8.02 -7.08
N MET A 28 14.44 -8.42 -5.96
CA MET A 28 14.12 -9.83 -5.70
C MET A 28 13.13 -10.38 -6.73
N ALA A 29 12.13 -9.60 -7.14
CA ALA A 29 11.17 -9.99 -8.18
C ALA A 29 11.76 -10.08 -9.59
N LYS A 30 13.02 -9.67 -9.81
CA LYS A 30 13.74 -9.79 -11.09
C LYS A 30 14.57 -11.08 -11.19
N THR A 31 14.86 -11.72 -10.07
CA THR A 31 15.73 -12.89 -10.00
C THR A 31 14.92 -14.09 -9.55
N ASP A 32 15.05 -15.19 -10.28
CA ASP A 32 14.46 -16.45 -9.85
C ASP A 32 15.26 -17.08 -8.69
N TYR A 33 14.74 -18.17 -8.11
CA TYR A 33 15.43 -18.90 -7.04
C TYR A 33 16.85 -19.37 -7.44
N ASN A 34 17.07 -19.60 -8.74
CA ASN A 34 18.36 -19.98 -9.32
C ASN A 34 19.22 -18.79 -9.78
N LYS A 35 18.93 -17.56 -9.32
CA LYS A 35 19.60 -16.30 -9.72
C LYS A 35 19.56 -15.98 -11.23
N SER A 36 18.76 -16.71 -12.01
CA SER A 36 18.49 -16.39 -13.41
C SER A 36 17.57 -15.16 -13.49
N THR A 37 17.84 -14.27 -14.43
CA THR A 37 16.99 -13.10 -14.68
C THR A 37 15.65 -13.54 -15.24
N LEU A 38 14.55 -13.20 -14.57
CA LEU A 38 13.21 -13.45 -15.09
C LEU A 38 13.00 -12.62 -16.36
N SER A 39 12.56 -13.26 -17.45
CA SER A 39 12.29 -12.57 -18.73
C SER A 39 11.02 -11.69 -18.70
N PHE A 40 10.27 -11.69 -17.60
CA PHE A 40 8.99 -10.99 -17.48
C PHE A 40 9.09 -9.72 -16.63
N CYS A 41 8.16 -8.79 -16.86
CA CYS A 41 8.08 -7.54 -16.13
C CYS A 41 7.80 -7.81 -14.63
N PRO A 42 8.70 -7.44 -13.69
CA PRO A 42 8.55 -7.71 -12.25
C PRO A 42 7.26 -7.16 -11.66
N TYR A 43 6.72 -6.10 -12.28
CA TYR A 43 5.47 -5.47 -11.87
C TYR A 43 4.24 -6.37 -12.01
N LEU A 44 4.27 -7.40 -12.86
CA LEU A 44 3.19 -8.39 -12.97
C LEU A 44 3.06 -9.24 -11.69
N LEU A 45 4.16 -9.51 -10.99
CA LEU A 45 4.12 -10.17 -9.67
C LEU A 45 3.83 -9.17 -8.55
N LEU A 46 4.37 -7.96 -8.64
CA LEU A 46 4.25 -6.95 -7.58
C LEU A 46 2.84 -6.37 -7.48
N LEU A 47 2.13 -6.15 -8.59
CA LEU A 47 0.79 -5.57 -8.60
C LEU A 47 -0.22 -6.38 -7.77
N PRO A 48 -0.39 -7.70 -8.00
CA PRO A 48 -1.25 -8.54 -7.17
C PRO A 48 -0.83 -8.55 -5.70
N ALA A 49 0.48 -8.62 -5.42
CA ALA A 49 0.99 -8.60 -4.06
C ALA A 49 0.65 -7.29 -3.33
N TRP A 50 0.83 -6.14 -3.99
CA TRP A 50 0.46 -4.85 -3.42
C TRP A 50 -1.05 -4.76 -3.17
N TYR A 51 -1.88 -5.24 -4.10
CA TYR A 51 -3.32 -5.26 -3.91
C TYR A 51 -3.74 -6.11 -2.71
N LEU A 52 -3.23 -7.34 -2.59
CA LEU A 52 -3.57 -8.26 -1.51
C LEU A 52 -3.11 -7.73 -0.15
N VAL A 53 -1.87 -7.25 -0.05
CA VAL A 53 -1.34 -6.71 1.22
C VAL A 53 -2.09 -5.43 1.62
N GLY A 54 -2.37 -4.55 0.66
CA GLY A 54 -3.09 -3.31 0.92
C GLY A 54 -4.55 -3.52 1.31
N SER A 55 -5.25 -4.42 0.60
CA SER A 55 -6.64 -4.77 0.93
C SER A 55 -6.73 -5.42 2.30
N LEU A 56 -5.82 -6.35 2.63
CA LEU A 56 -5.76 -6.96 3.95
C LEU A 56 -5.56 -5.89 5.04
N ALA A 57 -4.55 -5.02 4.89
CA ALA A 57 -4.25 -3.97 5.86
C ALA A 57 -5.44 -3.00 6.07
N LEU A 58 -6.05 -2.52 4.99
CA LEU A 58 -7.18 -1.59 5.08
C LEU A 58 -8.42 -2.26 5.64
N THR A 59 -8.68 -3.52 5.27
CA THR A 59 -9.84 -4.27 5.77
C THR A 59 -9.74 -4.51 7.28
N TRP A 60 -8.57 -4.91 7.79
CA TRP A 60 -8.36 -5.05 9.22
C TRP A 60 -8.47 -3.72 9.97
N ALA A 61 -7.93 -2.64 9.42
CA ALA A 61 -8.06 -1.30 10.02
C ALA A 61 -9.53 -0.85 10.11
N VAL A 62 -10.32 -1.08 9.05
CA VAL A 62 -11.76 -0.81 9.05
C VAL A 62 -12.47 -1.68 10.08
N TYR A 63 -12.17 -2.98 10.17
CA TYR A 63 -12.81 -3.86 11.15
C TYR A 63 -12.50 -3.47 12.59
N TRP A 64 -11.25 -3.17 12.93
CA TRP A 64 -10.90 -2.69 14.27
C TRP A 64 -11.59 -1.38 14.60
N THR A 65 -11.66 -0.45 13.65
CA THR A 65 -12.38 0.82 13.86
C THR A 65 -13.89 0.56 14.01
N ALA A 66 -14.47 -0.34 13.22
CA ALA A 66 -15.88 -0.70 13.29
C ALA A 66 -16.27 -1.34 14.63
N MET A 67 -15.36 -2.10 15.26
CA MET A 67 -15.57 -2.64 16.61
C MET A 67 -15.74 -1.54 17.65
N VAL A 68 -15.01 -0.42 17.52
CA VAL A 68 -15.16 0.75 18.41
C VAL A 68 -16.53 1.41 18.22
N PHE A 69 -17.02 1.47 16.98
CA PHE A 69 -18.32 2.06 16.65
C PHE A 69 -19.47 1.05 16.65
N ALA A 70 -19.29 -0.15 17.20
CA ALA A 70 -20.23 -1.27 17.11
C ALA A 70 -21.66 -0.97 17.64
N ARG A 71 -21.83 0.07 18.46
CA ARG A 71 -23.12 0.51 18.99
C ARG A 71 -23.89 1.50 18.10
N THR A 72 -23.30 1.91 16.98
CA THR A 72 -23.95 2.81 16.01
C THR A 72 -24.80 2.03 15.01
N ALA A 73 -25.74 2.71 14.33
CA ALA A 73 -26.59 2.06 13.33
C ALA A 73 -25.80 1.52 12.13
N GLU A 74 -24.70 2.18 11.76
CA GLU A 74 -23.88 1.84 10.59
C GLU A 74 -22.37 1.88 10.89
N PRO A 75 -21.85 0.93 11.70
CA PRO A 75 -20.46 0.96 12.18
C PRO A 75 -19.42 0.90 11.04
N LEU A 76 -19.73 0.17 9.98
CA LEU A 76 -18.88 0.06 8.79
C LEU A 76 -18.80 1.37 8.01
N PHE A 77 -19.85 2.17 7.99
CA PHE A 77 -19.85 3.46 7.31
C PHE A 77 -18.88 4.42 8.01
N TRP A 78 -19.01 4.56 9.34
CA TRP A 78 -18.15 5.40 10.17
C TRP A 78 -16.69 4.95 10.13
N ALA A 79 -16.45 3.64 10.20
CA ALA A 79 -15.10 3.09 10.10
C ALA A 79 -14.44 3.41 8.76
N ASN A 80 -15.14 3.19 7.64
CA ASN A 80 -14.61 3.52 6.31
C ASN A 80 -14.38 5.03 6.13
N LEU A 81 -15.29 5.86 6.66
CA LEU A 81 -15.17 7.32 6.61
C LEU A 81 -13.91 7.82 7.31
N ILE A 82 -13.46 7.16 8.38
CA ILE A 82 -12.24 7.51 9.12
C ILE A 82 -10.99 6.90 8.49
N VAL A 83 -11.04 5.60 8.15
CA VAL A 83 -9.85 4.86 7.70
C VAL A 83 -9.39 5.30 6.31
N MET A 84 -10.30 5.59 5.38
CA MET A 84 -9.93 5.97 4.01
C MET A 84 -9.12 7.29 3.95
N PRO A 85 -9.53 8.40 4.61
CA PRO A 85 -8.72 9.62 4.66
C PRO A 85 -7.37 9.41 5.34
N VAL A 86 -7.33 8.69 6.47
CA VAL A 86 -6.09 8.41 7.21
C VAL A 86 -5.11 7.63 6.33
N ALA A 87 -5.56 6.57 5.66
CA ALA A 87 -4.75 5.81 4.72
C ALA A 87 -4.27 6.65 3.55
N GLY A 88 -5.11 7.55 3.04
CA GLY A 88 -4.76 8.51 1.99
C GLY A 88 -3.63 9.44 2.40
N ILE A 89 -3.72 10.04 3.59
CA ILE A 89 -2.69 10.92 4.15
C ILE A 89 -1.38 10.16 4.34
N ILE A 90 -1.42 8.96 4.94
CA ILE A 90 -0.22 8.14 5.17
C ILE A 90 0.45 7.79 3.84
N SER A 91 -0.33 7.35 2.85
CA SER A 91 0.18 7.00 1.52
C SER A 91 0.79 8.21 0.81
N ALA A 92 0.13 9.37 0.87
CA ALA A 92 0.64 10.61 0.32
C ALA A 92 1.95 11.04 0.99
N CYS A 93 2.00 11.07 2.33
CA CYS A 93 3.21 11.39 3.08
C CYS A 93 4.37 10.44 2.74
N HIS A 94 4.10 9.14 2.63
CA HIS A 94 5.11 8.16 2.23
C HIS A 94 5.66 8.47 0.83
N TRP A 95 4.81 8.81 -0.13
CA TRP A 95 5.25 9.18 -1.47
C TRP A 95 6.00 10.50 -1.52
N PHE A 96 5.55 11.54 -0.82
CA PHE A 96 6.27 12.82 -0.75
C PHE A 96 7.67 12.64 -0.16
N ARG A 97 7.81 11.89 0.94
CA ARG A 97 9.12 11.58 1.53
C ARG A 97 10.00 10.76 0.60
N LYS A 98 9.42 9.83 -0.16
CA LYS A 98 10.15 9.05 -1.17
C LYS A 98 10.63 9.93 -2.32
N ALA A 99 9.80 10.89 -2.77
CA ALA A 99 10.16 11.84 -3.82
C ALA A 99 11.25 12.81 -3.36
N GLU A 100 11.17 13.32 -2.13
CA GLU A 100 12.17 14.19 -1.53
C GLU A 100 13.54 13.49 -1.42
N LYS A 101 13.57 12.24 -0.90
CA LYS A 101 14.81 11.43 -0.86
C LYS A 101 15.45 11.24 -2.24
N ARG A 102 14.64 11.14 -3.30
CA ARG A 102 15.14 11.06 -4.68
C ARG A 102 15.75 12.38 -5.14
N ARG A 103 15.11 13.51 -4.85
CA ARG A 103 15.61 14.85 -5.18
C ARG A 103 16.94 15.15 -4.48
N VAL A 104 17.05 14.83 -3.19
CA VAL A 104 18.30 15.03 -2.42
C VAL A 104 19.45 14.19 -2.97
N LYS A 105 19.18 12.95 -3.42
CA LYS A 105 20.21 12.12 -4.08
C LYS A 105 20.63 12.68 -5.44
N ALA A 106 19.72 13.25 -6.21
CA ALA A 106 20.00 13.79 -7.54
C ALA A 106 20.82 15.10 -7.51
N GLY A 107 20.70 15.91 -6.45
CA GLY A 107 21.48 17.14 -6.29
C GLY A 107 22.88 16.95 -5.68
N LYS A 108 23.28 15.70 -5.36
CA LYS A 108 24.58 15.35 -4.76
C LYS A 108 25.47 14.50 -5.68
N GLY A 109 25.05 14.25 -6.92
CA GLY A 109 25.83 13.54 -7.95
C GLY A 109 26.28 14.51 -9.03
#